data_AF-A0A6J6TQH5-F1
#
_entry.id   AF-A0A6J6TQH5-F1
#
_cell.length_a   1.000
_cell.length_b   1.000
_cell.length_c   1.000
_cell.angle_alpha   90.00
_cell.angle_beta   90.00
_cell.angle_gamma   90.00
#
_symmetry.space_group_name_H-M   'P 1'
#
loop_
_entity.id
_entity.type
_entity.pdbx_description
1 polymer ?
#
loop_
_entity_poly.entity_id
_entity_poly.type
_entity_poly.pdbx_seq_one_letter_code
_entity_poly.pdbx_strand_id
1 'polypeptide(L)'
;MQRPLWASTGVKDPAYDDTRYVMDLIAPHTVNTMPQSTLDAVIDHGKFHGNTITPAIEKSHVYLAKLAKTGVSLSAITDQLESDGVAAFAKAWQALLNDVEKVRSA
;
A
#
# COMPACT_ATOMS: atom_id res chain seq x y z
N MET A 1 15.96 15.65 -4.43
CA MET A 1 14.67 15.56 -3.71
C MET A 1 14.19 14.12 -3.77
N GLN A 2 13.85 13.50 -2.64
CA GLN A 2 13.25 12.16 -2.60
C GLN A 2 11.72 12.29 -2.71
N ARG A 3 11.10 11.47 -3.57
CA ARG A 3 9.65 11.45 -3.81
C ARG A 3 9.00 10.37 -2.92
N PRO A 4 7.92 10.66 -2.19
CA PRO A 4 7.13 9.62 -1.53
C PRO A 4 6.55 8.64 -2.56
N LEU A 5 6.52 7.36 -2.20
CA LEU A 5 6.00 6.29 -3.04
C LEU A 5 4.97 5.47 -2.27
N TRP A 6 3.78 5.32 -2.83
CA TRP A 6 2.71 4.46 -2.32
C TRP A 6 2.86 3.06 -2.89
N ALA A 7 3.08 2.07 -2.02
CA ALA A 7 3.19 0.66 -2.38
C ALA A 7 2.01 -0.15 -1.83
N SER A 8 1.82 -1.37 -2.34
CA SER A 8 0.72 -2.25 -1.95
C SER A 8 -0.68 -1.65 -2.18
N THR A 9 -0.83 -0.89 -3.26
CA THR A 9 -2.06 -0.12 -3.56
C THR A 9 -3.14 -0.94 -4.27
N GLY A 10 -2.97 -2.26 -4.40
CA GLY A 10 -4.05 -3.15 -4.81
C GLY A 10 -5.03 -3.38 -3.67
N VAL A 11 -6.30 -3.04 -3.89
CA VAL A 11 -7.39 -3.25 -2.94
C VAL A 11 -7.55 -4.74 -2.61
N LYS A 12 -7.73 -5.05 -1.32
CA LYS A 12 -7.77 -6.43 -0.80
C LYS A 12 -9.17 -6.91 -0.48
N ASP A 13 -10.10 -5.99 -0.27
CA ASP A 13 -11.50 -6.27 0.05
C ASP A 13 -12.37 -5.88 -1.16
N PRO A 14 -13.09 -6.83 -1.78
CA PRO A 14 -13.92 -6.57 -2.96
C PRO A 14 -15.12 -5.65 -2.68
N ALA A 15 -15.46 -5.39 -1.42
CA ALA A 15 -16.49 -4.40 -1.06
C ALA A 15 -16.04 -2.95 -1.33
N TYR A 16 -14.76 -2.73 -1.63
CA TYR A 16 -14.18 -1.43 -1.91
C TYR A 16 -13.96 -1.22 -3.40
N ASP A 17 -14.13 0.03 -3.85
CA ASP A 17 -13.71 0.49 -5.17
C ASP A 17 -12.24 0.10 -5.39
N ASP A 18 -11.97 -0.67 -6.45
CA ASP A 18 -10.66 -1.27 -6.73
C ASP A 18 -9.60 -0.24 -7.17
N THR A 19 -10.00 1.01 -7.44
CA THR A 19 -9.13 2.15 -7.71
C THR A 19 -8.82 3.01 -6.48
N ARG A 20 -9.43 2.72 -5.32
CA ARG A 20 -9.39 3.56 -4.10
C ARG A 20 -7.99 4.06 -3.74
N TYR A 21 -7.02 3.15 -3.59
CA TYR A 21 -5.66 3.50 -3.15
C TYR A 21 -4.81 4.20 -4.23
N VAL A 22 -5.38 4.46 -5.40
CA VAL A 22 -4.81 5.35 -6.40
C VAL A 22 -5.52 6.70 -6.34
N MET A 23 -6.85 6.71 -6.44
CA MET A 23 -7.65 7.93 -6.52
C MET A 23 -7.53 8.79 -5.25
N ASP A 24 -7.48 8.17 -4.07
CA ASP A 24 -7.43 8.87 -2.79
C ASP A 24 -6.01 9.29 -2.37
N LEU A 25 -4.97 8.95 -3.14
CA LEU A 25 -3.55 9.20 -2.82
C LEU A 25 -2.81 10.03 -3.87
N ILE A 26 -3.54 10.88 -4.62
CA ILE A 26 -2.98 11.74 -5.66
C ILE A 26 -2.43 13.01 -5.01
N ALA A 27 -1.14 13.28 -5.20
CA ALA A 27 -0.50 14.54 -4.84
C ALA A 27 0.73 14.86 -5.69
N PRO A 28 1.13 16.14 -5.81
CA PRO A 28 2.37 16.50 -6.50
C PRO A 28 3.59 15.76 -5.94
N HIS A 29 4.54 15.42 -6.83
CA HIS A 29 5.82 14.80 -6.49
C HIS A 29 5.73 13.44 -5.78
N THR A 30 4.62 12.70 -5.92
CA THR A 30 4.49 11.33 -5.42
C THR A 30 4.66 10.29 -6.55
N VAL A 31 4.80 9.03 -6.17
CA VAL A 31 4.75 7.85 -7.06
C VAL A 31 3.73 6.87 -6.47
N ASN A 32 3.05 6.11 -7.32
CA ASN A 32 2.24 4.97 -6.90
C ASN A 32 2.73 3.74 -7.68
N THR A 33 3.14 2.67 -6.99
CA THR A 33 3.53 1.41 -7.63
C THR A 33 2.36 0.43 -7.60
N MET A 34 1.65 0.37 -8.73
CA MET A 34 0.41 -0.39 -8.85
C MET A 34 0.71 -1.84 -9.29
N PRO A 35 0.01 -2.84 -8.73
CA PRO A 35 -0.16 -4.12 -9.41
C PRO A 35 -0.85 -3.91 -10.76
N GLN A 36 -0.60 -4.79 -11.73
CA GLN A 36 -1.18 -4.66 -13.07
C GLN A 36 -2.72 -4.57 -13.05
N SER A 37 -3.40 -5.39 -12.26
CA SER A 37 -4.87 -5.33 -12.16
C SER A 37 -5.40 -3.98 -11.66
N THR A 38 -4.68 -3.33 -10.75
CA THR A 38 -5.04 -1.98 -10.27
C THR A 38 -4.79 -0.93 -11.35
N LEU A 39 -3.70 -1.04 -12.11
CA LEU A 39 -3.45 -0.18 -13.26
C LEU A 39 -4.56 -0.31 -14.31
N ASP A 40 -4.96 -1.55 -14.62
CA ASP A 40 -6.02 -1.84 -15.59
C ASP A 40 -7.37 -1.25 -15.13
N ALA A 41 -7.73 -1.39 -13.84
CA ALA A 41 -8.94 -0.78 -13.28
C ALA A 41 -8.90 0.76 -13.35
N VAL A 42 -7.76 1.36 -13.06
CA VAL A 42 -7.57 2.82 -13.18
C VAL A 42 -7.71 3.29 -14.64
N ILE A 43 -7.21 2.54 -15.61
CA ILE A 43 -7.37 2.84 -17.04
C ILE A 43 -8.84 2.72 -17.46
N ASP A 44 -9.54 1.69 -17.00
CA ASP A 44 -10.92 1.43 -17.36
C ASP A 44 -11.89 2.48 -16.79
N HIS A 45 -11.81 2.76 -15.48
CA HIS A 45 -12.83 3.55 -14.80
C HIS A 45 -12.31 4.48 -13.69
N GLY A 46 -11.01 4.81 -13.67
CA GLY A 46 -10.43 5.75 -12.73
C GLY A 46 -11.03 7.16 -12.79
N LYS A 47 -11.28 7.77 -11.63
CA LYS A 47 -11.88 9.12 -11.51
C LYS A 47 -10.92 10.11 -10.85
N PHE A 48 -10.23 10.88 -11.68
CA PHE A 48 -9.22 11.83 -11.23
C PHE A 48 -9.85 13.14 -10.73
N HIS A 49 -9.67 13.45 -9.45
CA HIS A 49 -10.15 14.69 -8.81
C HIS A 49 -9.04 15.72 -8.54
N GLY A 50 -7.84 15.50 -9.07
CA GLY A 50 -6.67 16.32 -8.77
C GLY A 50 -5.99 15.90 -7.46
N ASN A 51 -5.42 16.86 -6.73
CA ASN A 51 -4.74 16.60 -5.46
C ASN A 51 -5.75 16.20 -4.37
N THR A 52 -5.76 14.93 -3.99
CA THR A 52 -6.66 14.36 -2.99
C THR A 52 -6.05 14.28 -1.59
N ILE A 53 -4.72 14.38 -1.45
CA ILE A 53 -4.05 14.31 -0.15
C ILE A 53 -4.08 15.66 0.57
N THR A 54 -3.63 16.76 -0.05
CA THR A 54 -3.44 18.03 0.67
C THR A 54 -4.71 18.55 1.34
N PRO A 55 -5.89 18.52 0.68
CA PRO A 55 -7.14 18.93 1.33
C PRO A 55 -7.60 17.99 2.47
N ALA A 56 -7.09 16.75 2.51
CA ALA A 56 -7.51 15.71 3.45
C ALA A 56 -6.63 15.60 4.72
N ILE A 57 -5.52 16.36 4.82
CA ILE A 57 -4.56 16.25 5.93
C ILE A 57 -5.23 16.43 7.30
N GLU A 58 -5.96 17.53 7.50
CA GLU A 58 -6.65 17.81 8.77
C GLU A 58 -7.66 16.72 9.14
N LYS A 59 -8.43 16.26 8.15
CA LYS A 59 -9.40 15.18 8.32
C LYS A 59 -8.71 13.86 8.73
N SER A 60 -7.54 13.59 8.16
CA SER A 60 -6.73 12.39 8.47
C SER A 60 -6.24 12.40 9.92
N HIS A 61 -5.80 13.55 10.43
CA HIS A 61 -5.43 13.69 11.85
C HIS A 61 -6.62 13.42 12.78
N VAL A 62 -7.82 13.91 12.44
CA VAL A 62 -9.04 13.63 13.21
C VAL A 62 -9.34 12.13 13.22
N TYR A 63 -9.17 11.41 12.11
CA TYR A 63 -9.39 9.97 12.06
C TYR A 63 -8.38 9.20 12.93
N LEU A 64 -7.10 9.53 12.84
CA LEU A 64 -6.07 8.91 13.69
C LEU A 64 -6.34 9.15 15.19
N ALA A 65 -6.74 10.36 15.57
CA ALA A 65 -7.11 10.68 16.94
C ALA A 65 -8.37 9.92 17.40
N LYS A 66 -9.35 9.70 16.52
CA LYS A 66 -10.55 8.90 16.83
C LYS A 66 -10.21 7.42 17.03
N LEU A 67 -9.34 6.85 16.18
CA LEU A 67 -8.87 5.48 16.32
C LEU A 67 -8.10 5.28 17.64
N ALA A 68 -7.24 6.22 18.02
CA ALA A 68 -6.55 6.15 19.31
C ALA A 68 -7.52 6.08 20.50
N LYS A 69 -8.65 6.82 20.44
CA LYS A 69 -9.68 6.79 21.49
C LYS A 69 -10.41 5.46 21.60
N THR A 70 -10.40 4.62 20.57
CA THR A 70 -10.97 3.26 20.63
C THR A 70 -9.97 2.23 21.11
N GLY A 71 -8.78 2.64 21.56
CA GLY A 71 -7.71 1.75 22.01
C GLY A 71 -6.83 1.21 20.87
N VAL A 72 -7.00 1.70 19.63
CA VAL A 72 -6.14 1.32 18.50
C VAL A 72 -4.82 2.06 18.60
N SER A 73 -3.72 1.33 18.80
CA SER A 73 -2.37 1.90 18.82
C SER A 73 -1.74 1.82 17.43
N LEU A 74 -1.52 2.98 16.81
CA LEU A 74 -0.83 3.05 15.53
C LEU A 74 0.59 2.50 15.63
N SER A 75 1.32 2.79 16.72
CA SER A 75 2.70 2.32 16.90
C SER A 75 2.75 0.80 17.00
N ALA A 76 1.87 0.18 17.79
CA ALA A 76 1.84 -1.27 17.91
C ALA A 76 1.50 -1.96 16.57
N ILE A 77 0.59 -1.36 15.78
CA ILE A 77 0.26 -1.86 14.45
C ILE A 77 1.45 -1.74 13.51
N THR A 78 2.14 -0.60 13.49
CA THR A 78 3.29 -0.40 12.60
C THR A 78 4.47 -1.28 12.98
N ASP A 79 4.73 -1.48 14.27
CA ASP A 79 5.79 -2.39 14.75
C ASP A 79 5.52 -3.83 14.30
N GLN A 80 4.27 -4.28 14.43
CA GLN A 80 3.86 -5.61 13.98
C GLN A 80 3.98 -5.75 12.46
N LEU A 81 3.48 -4.77 11.69
CA LEU A 81 3.54 -4.79 10.24
C LEU A 81 4.98 -4.79 9.71
N GLU A 82 5.90 -4.08 10.39
CA GLU A 82 7.32 -4.09 10.04
C GLU A 82 7.93 -5.48 10.26
N SER A 83 7.72 -6.06 11.45
CA SER A 83 8.20 -7.41 11.77
C SER A 83 7.67 -8.47 10.79
N ASP A 84 6.36 -8.43 10.52
CA ASP A 84 5.71 -9.37 9.59
C ASP A 84 6.20 -9.16 8.15
N GLY A 85 6.42 -7.90 7.75
CA GLY A 85 6.99 -7.54 6.46
C GLY A 85 8.38 -8.13 6.27
N VAL A 86 9.29 -7.94 7.24
CA VAL A 86 10.64 -8.50 7.18
C VAL A 86 10.60 -10.03 7.08
N ALA A 87 9.76 -10.68 7.89
CA ALA A 87 9.60 -12.13 7.85
C ALA A 87 9.06 -12.63 6.51
N ALA A 88 8.06 -11.95 5.94
CA ALA A 88 7.48 -12.29 4.64
C ALA A 88 8.50 -12.17 3.50
N PHE A 89 9.30 -11.10 3.50
CA PHE A 89 10.36 -10.90 2.52
C PHE A 89 11.47 -11.96 2.64
N ALA A 90 11.93 -12.26 3.86
CA ALA A 90 12.92 -13.31 4.10
C ALA A 90 12.43 -14.68 3.63
N LYS A 91 11.15 -15.00 3.89
CA LYS A 91 10.52 -16.24 3.42
C LYS A 91 10.45 -16.30 1.89
N ALA A 92 10.02 -15.21 1.24
CA ALA A 92 9.95 -15.14 -0.23
C ALA A 92 11.34 -15.30 -0.87
N TRP A 93 12.37 -14.71 -0.26
CA TRP A 93 13.75 -14.86 -0.71
C TRP A 93 14.25 -16.31 -0.59
N GLN A 94 14.00 -16.97 0.54
CA GLN A 94 14.38 -18.39 0.71
C GLN A 94 13.66 -19.29 -0.29
N ALA A 95 12.38 -19.03 -0.58
CA ALA A 95 11.63 -19.75 -1.60
C ALA A 95 12.29 -19.61 -2.98
N LEU A 96 12.66 -18.38 -3.37
CA LEU A 96 13.39 -18.12 -4.62
C LEU A 96 14.71 -18.89 -4.69
N LEU A 97 15.52 -18.87 -3.62
CA LEU A 97 16.79 -19.60 -3.58
C LEU A 97 16.60 -21.11 -3.77
N ASN A 98 15.59 -21.68 -3.12
CA ASN A 98 15.26 -23.10 -3.24
C ASN A 98 14.87 -23.46 -4.69
N ASP A 99 14.12 -22.60 -5.37
CA ASP A 99 13.73 -22.84 -6.76
C ASP A 99 14.91 -22.74 -7.72
N VAL A 100 15.83 -21.81 -7.50
CA VAL A 100 17.09 -21.73 -8.26
C VAL A 100 17.94 -22.99 -8.04
N GLU A 101 18.01 -23.51 -6.82
CA GLU A 101 18.78 -24.72 -6.51
C GLU A 101 18.24 -25.96 -7.24
N LYS A 102 16.91 -26.09 -7.35
CA LYS A 102 16.27 -27.18 -8.11
C LYS A 102 16.69 -27.17 -9.56
N VAL A 103 16.80 -25.99 -10.18
CA VAL A 103 17.23 -25.85 -11.58
C VAL A 103 18.72 -26.14 -11.72
N ARG A 104 19.57 -25.68 -10.79
CA ARG A 104 21.02 -25.91 -10.83
C ARG A 104 21.40 -27.38 -10.65
N SER A 105 20.62 -28.13 -9.89
CA SER A 105 20.89 -29.52 -9.52
C SER A 105 20.31 -30.54 -10.51
N ALA A 106 19.57 -30.08 -11.54
CA ALA A 106 18.98 -30.90 -12.59
C ALA A 106 19.89 -30.97 -13.82
#